data_AF-A0A1G4NTW1-F1
#
_entry.id   AF-A0A1G4NTW1-F1
#
_cell.length_a   1.000
_cell.length_b   1.000
_cell.length_c   1.000
_cell.angle_alpha   90.00
_cell.angle_beta   90.00
_cell.angle_gamma   90.00
#
_symmetry.space_group_name_H-M   'P 1'
#
loop_
_entity.id
_entity.type
_entity.pdbx_description
1 polymer ?
#
loop_
_entity_poly.entity_id
_entity_poly.type
_entity_poly.pdbx_seq_one_letter_code
_entity_poly.pdbx_strand_id
1 'polypeptide(L)'
;MTDLYPCISQIFFQKFNYNLLVDYNRLSVTEDSVYCKIIVIPDNYIILAVYLYNNKLFIEDSQTYVIFKATKADTMIHLVQKHLYIYSELSVSHSLYIGCELVKAEIALIMRQDYIQN
;
A
#
# COMPACT_ATOMS: atom_id res chain seq x y z
N MET A 1 10.46 -20.28 3.28
CA MET A 1 10.25 -18.99 3.99
C MET A 1 11.20 -17.87 3.51
N THR A 2 12.17 -18.15 2.64
CA THR A 2 13.03 -17.14 1.98
C THR A 2 12.51 -16.69 0.61
N ASP A 3 11.53 -17.39 0.03
CA ASP A 3 11.16 -17.23 -1.39
C ASP A 3 10.04 -16.21 -1.64
N LEU A 4 9.39 -15.70 -0.60
CA LEU A 4 8.34 -14.67 -0.75
C LEU A 4 8.90 -13.24 -0.82
N TYR A 5 10.05 -12.96 -0.19
CA TYR A 5 10.64 -11.62 -0.15
C TYR A 5 12.18 -11.68 -0.10
N PRO A 6 12.85 -11.95 -1.24
CA PRO A 6 14.30 -12.15 -1.30
C PRO A 6 15.12 -10.90 -0.93
N CYS A 7 14.49 -9.72 -0.87
CA CYS A 7 15.15 -8.44 -0.63
C CYS A 7 15.15 -7.99 0.84
N ILE A 8 14.49 -8.73 1.75
CA ILE A 8 14.46 -8.35 3.17
C ILE A 8 15.68 -8.97 3.87
N SER A 9 16.49 -8.10 4.49
CA SER A 9 17.67 -8.50 5.25
C SER A 9 17.33 -9.54 6.33
N GLN A 10 18.11 -10.61 6.40
CA GLN A 10 17.96 -11.65 7.42
C GLN A 10 18.06 -11.10 8.85
N ILE A 11 18.81 -10.00 9.03
CA ILE A 11 18.94 -9.28 10.30
C ILE A 11 17.62 -8.61 10.70
N PHE A 12 16.88 -8.07 9.72
CA PHE A 12 15.57 -7.48 9.94
C PHE A 12 14.56 -8.55 10.39
N PHE A 13 14.53 -9.70 9.72
CA PHE A 13 13.69 -10.82 10.11
C PHE A 13 13.98 -11.31 11.54
N GLN A 14 15.24 -11.49 11.90
CA GLN A 14 15.62 -11.99 13.23
C GLN A 14 15.23 -11.04 14.35
N LYS A 15 15.28 -9.72 14.11
CA LYS A 15 14.95 -8.70 15.11
C LYS A 15 13.44 -8.60 15.41
N PHE A 16 12.58 -8.93 14.44
CA PHE A 16 11.13 -8.79 14.56
C PHE A 16 10.36 -10.11 14.68
N ASN A 17 11.00 -11.28 14.49
CA ASN A 17 10.34 -12.59 14.50
C ASN A 17 9.97 -13.15 15.89
N TYR A 18 10.41 -12.57 17.01
CA TYR A 18 10.04 -13.12 18.32
C TYR A 18 8.55 -12.96 18.68
N ASN A 19 7.79 -12.17 17.93
CA ASN A 19 6.36 -11.91 18.20
C ASN A 19 5.41 -12.14 17.01
N LEU A 20 5.88 -12.60 15.85
CA LEU A 20 5.04 -12.82 14.67
C LEU A 20 4.93 -14.32 14.34
N LEU A 21 4.16 -15.04 15.16
CA LEU A 21 3.51 -16.27 14.71
C LEU A 21 2.36 -15.89 13.78
N VAL A 22 2.67 -15.65 12.50
CA VAL A 22 1.66 -15.48 11.45
C VAL A 22 1.28 -16.87 10.94
N ASP A 23 0.08 -17.31 11.30
CA ASP A 23 -0.55 -18.52 10.80
C ASP A 23 -1.04 -18.28 9.36
N TYR A 24 -0.34 -18.88 8.39
CA TYR A 24 -0.61 -18.73 6.95
C TYR A 24 -1.78 -19.60 6.44
N ASN A 25 -2.44 -20.40 7.30
CA ASN A 25 -3.57 -21.24 6.88
C ASN A 25 -4.93 -20.54 6.96
N ARG A 26 -4.97 -19.29 7.42
CA ARG A 26 -6.14 -18.43 7.24
C ARG A 26 -5.89 -17.59 6.01
N LEU A 27 -6.80 -17.68 5.03
CA LEU A 27 -7.03 -16.64 4.02
C LEU A 27 -6.91 -15.30 4.73
N SER A 28 -5.78 -14.62 4.57
CA SER A 28 -5.54 -13.32 5.18
C SER A 28 -6.37 -12.32 4.40
N VAL A 29 -7.66 -12.26 4.75
CA VAL A 29 -8.37 -11.00 4.77
C VAL A 29 -7.45 -10.07 5.53
N THR A 30 -6.80 -9.15 4.81
CA THR A 30 -6.07 -8.04 5.40
C THR A 30 -6.95 -7.44 6.48
N GLU A 31 -6.49 -7.43 7.73
CA GLU A 31 -7.22 -6.88 8.87
C GLU A 31 -7.55 -5.39 8.72
N ASP A 32 -6.96 -4.74 7.71
CA ASP A 32 -7.17 -3.33 7.42
C ASP A 32 -8.49 -3.11 6.67
N SER A 33 -9.27 -2.16 7.15
CA SER A 33 -10.51 -1.65 6.54
C SER A 33 -10.26 -0.90 5.22
N VAL A 34 -9.01 -0.91 4.72
CA VAL A 34 -8.53 -0.08 3.63
C VAL A 34 -7.70 -0.92 2.66
N TYR A 35 -8.03 -0.83 1.39
CA TYR A 35 -7.26 -1.41 0.28
C TYR A 35 -6.65 -0.29 -0.57
N CYS A 36 -5.38 -0.42 -0.93
CA CYS A 36 -4.64 0.61 -1.67
C CYS A 36 -4.14 0.09 -3.03
N LYS A 37 -4.36 0.88 -4.07
CA LYS A 37 -3.88 0.61 -5.43
C LYS A 37 -3.10 1.80 -5.99
N ILE A 38 -1.89 1.55 -6.46
CA ILE A 38 -1.00 2.53 -7.07
C ILE A 38 -1.01 2.31 -8.58
N ILE A 39 -1.19 3.41 -9.30
CA ILE A 39 -1.25 3.44 -10.76
C ILE A 39 -0.32 4.55 -11.23
N VAL A 40 0.51 4.27 -12.22
CA VAL A 40 1.27 5.30 -12.91
C VAL A 40 0.52 5.68 -14.18
N ILE A 41 0.23 6.98 -14.35
CA ILE A 41 -0.43 7.50 -15.55
C ILE A 41 0.62 8.09 -16.50
N PRO A 42 0.46 7.94 -17.84
CA PRO A 42 1.37 8.45 -18.87
C PRO A 42 1.64 9.97 -18.92
N ASP A 43 1.22 10.75 -17.93
CA ASP A 43 1.49 12.20 -17.79
C ASP A 43 2.44 12.53 -16.61
N ASN A 44 3.32 11.61 -16.23
CA ASN A 44 4.25 11.75 -15.10
C ASN A 44 3.59 11.89 -13.72
N TYR A 45 2.44 11.26 -13.51
CA TYR A 45 1.79 11.23 -12.20
C TYR A 45 1.68 9.81 -11.66
N ILE A 46 1.94 9.70 -10.37
CA ILE A 46 1.58 8.57 -9.52
C ILE A 46 0.19 8.86 -8.98
N ILE A 47 -0.69 7.87 -9.07
CA ILE A 47 -2.01 7.86 -8.47
C ILE A 47 -2.04 6.80 -7.39
N LEU A 48 -2.53 7.15 -6.21
CA LEU A 48 -2.88 6.22 -5.16
C LEU A 48 -4.40 6.27 -4.97
N ALA A 49 -5.07 5.18 -5.33
CA ALA A 49 -6.48 4.95 -5.06
C ALA A 49 -6.62 4.17 -3.76
N VAL A 50 -7.34 4.74 -2.81
CA VAL A 50 -7.60 4.16 -1.50
C VAL A 50 -9.07 3.79 -1.41
N TYR A 51 -9.35 2.50 -1.36
CA TYR A 51 -10.68 1.91 -1.27
C TYR A 51 -11.01 1.63 0.18
N LEU A 52 -12.14 2.13 0.64
CA LEU A 52 -12.59 1.94 2.02
C LEU A 52 -13.59 0.78 2.06
N TYR A 53 -13.30 -0.22 2.87
CA TYR A 53 -14.22 -1.33 3.13
C TYR A 53 -15.20 -0.93 4.21
N ASN A 54 -16.41 -0.54 3.80
CA ASN A 54 -17.44 -0.14 4.74
C ASN A 54 -18.33 -1.35 5.06
N ASN A 55 -18.04 -2.05 6.16
CA ASN A 55 -18.81 -3.22 6.63
C ASN A 55 -20.31 -2.94 6.90
N LYS A 56 -20.76 -1.68 6.86
CA LYS A 56 -22.10 -1.27 7.28
C LYS A 56 -23.11 -1.01 6.16
N LEU A 57 -22.70 -1.00 4.89
CA LEU A 57 -23.62 -0.71 3.78
C LEU A 57 -23.33 -1.63 2.59
N PHE A 58 -23.96 -2.80 2.59
CA PHE A 58 -24.21 -3.62 1.42
C PHE A 58 -25.18 -2.89 0.47
N ILE A 59 -24.72 -1.81 -0.15
CA ILE A 59 -25.36 -1.25 -1.34
C ILE A 59 -24.33 -1.43 -2.45
N GLU A 60 -24.60 -2.43 -3.30
CA GLU A 60 -23.67 -3.13 -4.19
C GLU A 60 -22.93 -2.26 -5.24
N ASP A 61 -23.16 -0.94 -5.31
CA ASP A 61 -22.69 -0.11 -6.44
C ASP A 61 -21.88 1.14 -6.09
N SER A 62 -21.53 1.38 -4.81
CA SER A 62 -20.71 2.56 -4.46
C SER A 62 -19.58 2.25 -3.50
N GLN A 63 -18.57 1.53 -3.99
CA GLN A 63 -17.27 1.53 -3.31
C GLN A 63 -16.77 2.98 -3.24
N THR A 64 -16.74 3.54 -2.03
CA THR A 64 -16.18 4.87 -1.80
C THR A 64 -14.67 4.75 -1.83
N TYR A 65 -14.04 5.51 -2.73
CA TYR A 65 -12.59 5.56 -2.84
C TYR A 65 -12.10 7.00 -2.86
N VAL A 66 -10.90 7.21 -2.31
CA VAL A 66 -10.19 8.48 -2.34
C VAL A 66 -9.02 8.34 -3.30
N ILE A 67 -8.86 9.31 -4.21
CA ILE A 67 -7.74 9.37 -5.12
C ILE A 67 -6.78 10.45 -4.64
N PHE A 68 -5.53 10.07 -4.42
CA PHE A 68 -4.41 10.99 -4.30
C PHE A 68 -3.60 10.98 -5.59
N LYS A 69 -3.15 12.15 -6.01
CA LYS A 69 -2.35 12.34 -7.23
C LYS A 69 -1.13 13.18 -6.91
N ALA A 70 0.06 12.68 -7.25
CA ALA A 70 1.32 13.38 -7.05
C ALA A 70 2.37 12.93 -8.07
N THR A 71 3.41 13.73 -8.29
CA THR A 71 4.54 13.37 -9.15
C THR A 71 5.72 12.77 -8.38
N LYS A 72 5.63 12.76 -7.04
CA LYS A 72 6.68 12.29 -6.13
C LYS A 72 6.09 11.46 -5.01
N ALA A 73 6.80 10.42 -4.55
CA ALA A 73 6.34 9.58 -3.46
C ALA A 73 6.20 10.37 -2.14
N ASP A 74 7.14 11.25 -1.83
CA ASP A 74 7.11 12.08 -0.62
C ASP A 74 5.86 12.96 -0.54
N THR A 75 5.50 13.61 -1.65
CA THR A 75 4.28 14.41 -1.74
C THR A 75 3.05 13.54 -1.55
N MET A 76 3.04 12.33 -2.11
CA MET A 76 1.95 11.37 -1.92
C MET A 76 1.76 11.00 -0.44
N ILE A 77 2.85 10.66 0.24
CA ILE A 77 2.85 10.32 1.66
C ILE A 77 2.32 11.50 2.49
N HIS A 78 2.75 12.73 2.18
CA HIS A 78 2.25 13.92 2.85
C HIS A 78 0.73 14.09 2.68
N LEU A 79 0.20 13.88 1.47
CA LEU A 79 -1.24 13.95 1.22
C LEU A 79 -2.02 12.90 2.03
N VAL A 80 -1.52 11.67 2.09
CA VAL A 80 -2.13 10.59 2.87
C VAL A 80 -2.13 10.93 4.36
N GLN A 81 -1.01 11.43 4.90
CA GLN A 81 -0.90 11.85 6.31
C GLN A 81 -1.85 12.99 6.67
N LYS A 82 -2.16 13.89 5.73
CA LYS A 82 -3.14 14.97 5.95
C LYS A 82 -4.58 14.46 5.96
N HIS A 83 -4.85 13.30 5.36
CA HIS A 83 -6.16 12.68 5.38
C HIS A 83 -6.32 11.78 6.62
N LEU A 84 -6.61 12.40 7.77
CA LEU A 84 -6.61 11.78 9.10
C LEU A 84 -7.29 10.39 9.16
N TYR A 85 -8.45 10.23 8.53
CA TYR A 85 -9.17 8.96 8.53
C TYR A 85 -8.41 7.83 7.81
N ILE A 86 -7.81 8.11 6.65
CA ILE A 86 -7.06 7.09 5.91
C ILE A 86 -5.78 6.79 6.66
N TYR A 87 -5.12 7.82 7.17
CA TYR A 87 -3.90 7.66 7.97
C TYR A 87 -4.13 6.82 9.23
N SER A 88 -5.27 6.96 9.91
CA SER A 88 -5.59 6.17 11.12
C SER A 88 -5.95 4.72 10.84
N GLU A 89 -6.48 4.42 9.65
CA GLU A 89 -6.91 3.06 9.28
C GLU A 89 -5.80 2.23 8.62
N LEU A 90 -4.65 2.85 8.30
CA LEU A 90 -3.50 2.14 7.74
C LEU A 90 -2.66 1.52 8.86
N SER A 91 -2.55 0.19 8.88
CA SER A 91 -1.58 -0.47 9.75
C SER A 91 -0.14 -0.12 9.37
N VAL A 92 0.79 -0.35 10.31
CA VAL A 92 2.22 -0.12 10.07
C VAL A 92 2.74 -0.98 8.92
N SER A 93 2.31 -2.24 8.83
CA SER A 93 2.69 -3.17 7.76
C SER A 93 2.17 -2.69 6.40
N HIS A 94 0.89 -2.29 6.30
CA HIS A 94 0.37 -1.73 5.04
C HIS A 94 1.05 -0.41 4.68
N SER A 95 1.30 0.46 5.65
CA SER A 95 2.01 1.72 5.41
C SER A 95 3.40 1.49 4.83
N LEU A 96 4.14 0.51 5.35
CA LEU A 96 5.45 0.13 4.83
C LEU A 96 5.35 -0.46 3.41
N TYR A 97 4.38 -1.33 3.16
CA TYR A 97 4.13 -1.89 1.83
C TYR A 97 3.82 -0.79 0.82
N ILE A 98 2.89 0.12 1.13
CA ILE A 98 2.52 1.25 0.28
C ILE A 98 3.74 2.13 0.01
N GLY A 99 4.56 2.41 1.02
CA GLY A 99 5.81 3.15 0.85
C GLY A 99 6.75 2.50 -0.16
N CYS A 100 6.95 1.19 -0.07
CA CYS A 100 7.77 0.43 -1.03
C CYS A 100 7.19 0.52 -2.45
N GLU A 101 5.89 0.33 -2.62
CA GLU A 101 5.22 0.39 -3.92
C GLU A 101 5.27 1.82 -4.52
N LEU A 102 5.13 2.87 -3.71
CA LEU A 102 5.27 4.25 -4.16
C LEU A 102 6.69 4.56 -4.67
N VAL A 103 7.73 4.07 -3.99
CA VAL A 103 9.12 4.24 -4.43
C VAL A 103 9.36 3.50 -5.76
N LYS A 104 8.83 2.28 -5.90
CA LYS A 104 8.91 1.54 -7.18
C LYS A 104 8.21 2.31 -8.32
N ALA A 105 7.01 2.83 -8.06
CA ALA A 105 6.26 3.62 -9.03
C ALA A 105 7.01 4.91 -9.42
N GLU A 106 7.64 5.59 -8.46
CA GLU A 106 8.46 6.78 -8.74
C GLU A 106 9.70 6.46 -9.56
N ILE A 107 10.41 5.36 -9.27
CA ILE A 107 11.54 4.91 -10.09
C ILE A 107 11.08 4.57 -11.50
N ALA A 108 9.99 3.82 -11.66
CA ALA A 108 9.42 3.50 -12.96
C ALA A 108 9.07 4.77 -13.75
N LEU A 109 8.49 5.77 -13.09
CA LEU A 109 8.21 7.07 -13.67
C LEU A 109 9.46 7.79 -14.18
N ILE A 110 10.51 7.86 -13.36
CA ILE A 110 11.80 8.47 -13.72
C ILE A 110 12.43 7.75 -14.93
N MET A 111 12.35 6.42 -14.93
CA MET A 111 12.90 5.56 -15.98
C MET A 111 12.03 5.48 -17.23
N ARG A 112 10.82 6.08 -17.22
CA ARG A 112 9.80 5.96 -18.28
C ARG A 112 9.44 4.50 -18.58
N GLN A 113 9.30 3.71 -17.51
CA GLN A 113 8.90 2.32 -17.56
C GLN A 113 7.45 2.17 -17.09
N ASP A 114 6.78 1.13 -17.60
CA ASP A 114 5.47 0.74 -17.11
C ASP A 114 5.59 0.17 -15.69
N TYR A 115 4.63 0.54 -14.83
CA TYR A 115 4.55 0.06 -13.46
C TYR A 115 3.29 -0.78 -13.27
N ILE A 116 3.47 -1.95 -12.66
CA ILE A 116 2.39 -2.85 -12.25
C ILE A 116 2.61 -3.17 -10.78
N GLN A 117 1.61 -2.89 -9.95
CA GLN A 117 1.59 -3.32 -8.56
C GLN A 117 1.22 -4.81 -8.50
N ASN A 118 2.01 -5.60 -7.74
CA ASN A 118 1.77 -7.02 -7.50
C ASN A 118 1.11 -7.27 -6.15
#